data_AF-A0A377DNE8-F1
#
_entry.id   AF-A0A377DNE8-F1
#
_cell.length_a   1.000
_cell.length_b   1.000
_cell.length_c   1.000
_cell.angle_alpha   90.00
_cell.angle_beta   90.00
_cell.angle_gamma   90.00
#
_symmetry.space_group_name_H-M   'P 1'
#
loop_
_entity.id
_entity.type
_entity.pdbx_description
1 polymer ?
#
loop_
_entity_poly.entity_id
_entity_poly.type
_entity_poly.pdbx_seq_one_letter_code
_entity_poly.pdbx_strand_id
1 'polypeptide(L)'
;MDVELARAAIDAVDQEQKRLAKRTQEMTDGEVQAATQRDALIKHIVESYGVELPDMQRSTLERRIADPDLPSAVKELLAIRLQASTTSTSKYKALMKGVSHDGRLRGTLQFCGASRTGRWAGRLFQPQNLPRPSLKQEQIDEGIEALKAGCADLLFDNIMELTSSALRGCIIAPTGKKLVVSDLSNIEGRMLAWLAGEEWKLNAFREYDAGTGPDLYKLAYAKAFDIAPDDVDKHMRQIGKVMELGLGYGGGVSAFITFALVYGLDLDGLANAALPNIPRDVIREAKSWYDESVKRKSTYGLSERVFIACDSLKRLWRRAHPATCDFWYELECTVRTAIATPQKTLYCGYLKIRRDGAWLRIQLPSGRAVCYPSPVIEQGNITYMGVNSYSRKWQRLKTYGGKLVENVTQAAARDVSGRKHAAYRRCRLQHCADGTRRGDHRIT
;
A
#
# COMPACT_ATOMS: atom_id res chain seq x y z
N MET A 1 -14.14 -6.97 22.10
CA MET A 1 -13.73 -5.65 21.58
C MET A 1 -13.80 -4.67 22.71
N ASP A 2 -12.87 -3.73 22.81
CA ASP A 2 -12.95 -2.64 23.76
C ASP A 2 -13.95 -1.59 23.25
N VAL A 3 -15.21 -1.71 23.69
CA VAL A 3 -16.30 -0.80 23.31
C VAL A 3 -16.25 0.52 24.06
N GLU A 4 -15.60 0.53 25.22
CA GLU A 4 -15.43 1.71 26.05
C GLU A 4 -14.42 2.66 25.41
N LEU A 5 -13.26 2.14 25.02
CA LEU A 5 -12.30 2.87 24.19
C LEU A 5 -12.95 3.37 22.90
N ALA A 6 -13.75 2.54 22.22
CA ALA A 6 -14.38 2.94 20.97
C ALA A 6 -15.38 4.08 21.15
N ARG A 7 -16.11 4.11 22.26
CA ARG A 7 -17.04 5.20 22.61
C ARG A 7 -16.27 6.47 22.97
N ALA A 8 -15.32 6.36 23.89
CA ALA A 8 -14.46 7.46 24.31
C ALA A 8 -13.74 8.13 23.12
N ALA A 9 -13.22 7.33 22.19
CA ALA A 9 -12.59 7.84 20.98
C ALA A 9 -13.59 8.54 20.03
N ILE A 10 -14.85 8.10 19.96
CA ILE A 10 -15.88 8.80 19.18
C ILE A 10 -16.14 10.18 19.80
N ASP A 11 -16.33 10.23 21.12
CA ASP A 11 -16.65 11.47 21.84
C ASP A 11 -15.50 12.47 21.74
N ALA A 12 -14.26 12.01 21.97
CA ALA A 12 -13.06 12.84 21.84
C ALA A 12 -12.88 13.41 20.43
N VAL A 13 -13.12 12.62 19.38
CA VAL A 13 -13.04 13.15 18.01
C VAL A 13 -14.19 14.10 17.70
N ASP A 14 -15.42 13.80 18.11
CA ASP A 14 -16.55 14.68 17.83
C ASP A 14 -16.37 16.04 18.55
N GLN A 15 -15.73 16.08 19.73
CA GLN A 15 -15.30 17.32 20.41
C GLN A 15 -14.15 18.02 19.66
N GLU A 16 -13.12 17.27 19.27
CA GLU A 16 -11.97 17.82 18.56
C GLU A 16 -12.34 18.41 17.20
N GLN A 17 -13.25 17.78 16.45
CA GLN A 17 -13.76 18.33 15.19
C GLN A 17 -14.46 19.68 15.38
N LYS A 18 -15.19 19.87 16.48
CA LYS A 18 -15.81 21.16 16.80
C LYS A 18 -14.74 22.21 17.13
N ARG A 19 -13.70 21.83 17.89
CA ARG A 19 -12.57 22.70 18.23
C ARG A 19 -11.82 23.16 16.97
N LEU A 20 -11.48 22.22 16.08
CA LEU A 20 -10.81 22.49 14.81
C LEU A 20 -11.66 23.37 13.87
N ALA A 21 -12.98 23.13 13.82
CA ALA A 21 -13.90 23.96 13.04
C ALA A 21 -13.95 25.40 13.57
N LYS A 22 -14.08 25.57 14.90
CA LYS A 22 -14.05 26.90 15.54
C LYS A 22 -12.74 27.62 15.26
N ARG A 23 -11.61 26.92 15.41
CA ARG A 23 -10.28 27.49 15.09
C ARG A 23 -10.17 27.89 13.63
N THR A 24 -10.72 27.09 12.71
CA THR A 24 -10.77 27.47 11.28
C THR A 24 -11.55 28.78 11.11
N GLN A 25 -12.73 28.88 11.69
CA GLN A 25 -13.57 30.09 11.59
C GLN A 25 -12.86 31.32 12.14
N GLU A 26 -12.20 31.20 13.29
CA GLU A 26 -11.41 32.27 13.90
C GLU A 26 -10.24 32.73 13.01
N MET A 27 -9.57 31.79 12.34
CA MET A 27 -8.43 32.10 11.47
C MET A 27 -8.82 32.67 10.11
N THR A 28 -10.03 32.37 9.64
CA THR A 28 -10.52 32.81 8.32
C THR A 28 -11.60 33.89 8.42
N ASP A 29 -11.75 34.55 9.57
CA ASP A 29 -12.80 35.54 9.84
C ASP A 29 -14.22 35.08 9.45
N GLY A 30 -14.50 33.78 9.64
CA GLY A 30 -15.77 33.15 9.33
C GLY A 30 -16.00 32.76 7.86
N GLU A 31 -15.09 33.09 6.94
CA GLU A 31 -15.21 32.73 5.51
C GLU A 31 -15.25 31.21 5.29
N VAL A 32 -14.51 30.46 6.10
CA VAL A 32 -14.45 28.99 6.05
C VAL A 32 -15.01 28.42 7.35
N GLN A 33 -16.13 27.70 7.24
CA GLN A 33 -16.83 27.14 8.40
C GLN A 33 -16.12 25.93 9.00
N ALA A 34 -15.43 25.15 8.16
CA ALA A 34 -14.59 24.05 8.59
C ALA A 34 -13.49 23.80 7.57
N ALA A 35 -12.30 23.43 8.05
CA ALA A 35 -11.20 23.02 7.17
C ALA A 35 -11.56 21.80 6.30
N THR A 36 -12.68 21.12 6.54
CA THR A 36 -13.19 20.07 5.65
C THR A 36 -13.67 20.60 4.28
N GLN A 37 -14.05 21.89 4.19
CA GLN A 37 -14.57 22.55 2.99
C GLN A 37 -13.45 22.88 2.00
N ARG A 38 -13.08 21.89 1.17
CA ARG A 38 -11.95 21.96 0.24
C ARG A 38 -11.90 23.26 -0.57
N ASP A 39 -12.98 23.56 -1.29
CA ASP A 39 -13.00 24.68 -2.25
C ASP A 39 -13.00 26.04 -1.55
N ALA A 40 -13.73 26.16 -0.45
CA ALA A 40 -13.74 27.38 0.36
C ALA A 40 -12.35 27.65 0.97
N LEU A 41 -11.68 26.61 1.49
CA LEU A 41 -10.35 26.76 2.08
C LEU A 41 -9.29 27.09 1.02
N ILE A 42 -9.33 26.46 -0.16
CA ILE A 42 -8.43 26.83 -1.28
C ILE A 42 -8.66 28.29 -1.67
N LYS A 43 -9.92 28.69 -1.84
CA LYS A 43 -10.28 30.06 -2.21
C LYS A 43 -9.72 31.07 -1.21
N HIS A 44 -9.96 30.86 0.09
CA HIS A 44 -9.44 31.73 1.14
C HIS A 44 -7.91 31.81 1.14
N ILE A 45 -7.21 30.68 1.01
CA ILE A 45 -5.74 30.67 0.99
C ILE A 45 -5.18 31.47 -0.20
N VAL A 46 -5.81 31.35 -1.37
CA VAL A 46 -5.41 32.09 -2.57
C VAL A 46 -5.73 33.59 -2.43
N GLU A 47 -6.93 33.95 -1.99
CA GLU A 47 -7.37 35.34 -1.89
C GLU A 47 -6.66 36.12 -0.78
N SER A 48 -6.44 35.51 0.38
CA SER A 48 -5.85 36.18 1.55
C SER A 48 -4.32 36.11 1.59
N TYR A 49 -3.71 35.06 1.02
CA TYR A 49 -2.27 34.82 1.13
C TYR A 49 -1.53 34.69 -0.21
N GLY A 50 -2.25 34.66 -1.35
CA GLY A 50 -1.65 34.51 -2.67
C GLY A 50 -0.96 33.15 -2.89
N VAL A 51 -1.27 32.14 -2.07
CA VAL A 51 -0.62 30.81 -2.14
C VAL A 51 -1.48 29.86 -2.96
N GLU A 52 -0.94 29.37 -4.08
CA GLU A 52 -1.59 28.33 -4.87
C GLU A 52 -1.20 26.92 -4.39
N LEU A 53 -2.20 26.04 -4.26
CA LEU A 53 -2.01 24.64 -3.92
C LEU A 53 -2.47 23.76 -5.09
N PRO A 54 -1.62 22.83 -5.59
CA PRO A 54 -1.97 22.00 -6.74
C PRO A 54 -3.09 20.99 -6.41
N ASP A 55 -3.17 20.55 -5.16
CA ASP A 55 -4.23 19.71 -4.62
C ASP A 55 -4.26 19.80 -3.08
N MET A 56 -5.25 19.15 -2.47
CA MET A 56 -5.41 19.02 -1.02
C MET A 56 -5.07 17.61 -0.52
N GLN A 57 -4.18 16.90 -1.22
CA GLN A 57 -3.71 15.58 -0.81
C GLN A 57 -2.73 15.71 0.36
N ARG A 58 -2.75 14.73 1.27
CA ARG A 58 -1.92 14.73 2.48
C ARG A 58 -0.45 15.03 2.19
N SER A 59 0.16 14.33 1.23
CA SER A 59 1.58 14.49 0.88
C SER A 59 1.91 15.91 0.38
N THR A 60 1.01 16.51 -0.38
CA THR A 60 1.16 17.89 -0.87
C THR A 60 1.14 18.87 0.30
N LEU A 61 0.20 18.69 1.23
CA LEU A 61 0.06 19.56 2.40
C LEU A 61 1.25 19.41 3.36
N GLU A 62 1.67 18.18 3.67
CA GLU A 62 2.84 17.92 4.53
C GLU A 62 4.10 18.58 3.97
N ARG A 63 4.35 18.45 2.65
CA ARG A 63 5.47 19.12 1.98
C ARG A 63 5.38 20.64 2.07
N ARG A 64 4.19 21.21 1.86
CA ARG A 64 3.96 22.66 1.94
C ARG A 64 4.13 23.19 3.35
N ILE A 65 3.72 22.46 4.38
CA ILE A 65 3.93 22.85 5.78
C ILE A 65 5.42 22.92 6.13
N ALA A 66 6.23 22.01 5.56
CA ALA A 66 7.67 21.99 5.76
C ALA A 66 8.42 23.12 5.01
N ASP A 67 7.76 23.82 4.08
CA ASP A 67 8.34 24.94 3.33
C ASP A 67 8.60 26.13 4.26
N PRO A 68 9.87 26.56 4.45
CA PRO A 68 10.18 27.69 5.33
C PRO A 68 9.46 28.98 4.93
N ASP A 69 9.27 29.19 3.63
CA ASP A 69 8.74 30.43 3.05
C ASP A 69 7.20 30.50 3.10
N LEU A 70 6.53 29.39 3.45
CA LEU A 70 5.08 29.38 3.57
C LEU A 70 4.63 30.19 4.82
N PRO A 71 3.68 31.13 4.69
CA PRO A 71 3.19 31.92 5.81
C PRO A 71 2.70 31.05 6.97
N SER A 72 3.02 31.44 8.21
CA SER A 72 2.70 30.69 9.42
C SER A 72 1.20 30.43 9.57
N ALA A 73 0.36 31.41 9.25
CA ALA A 73 -1.10 31.25 9.27
C ALA A 73 -1.58 30.17 8.29
N VAL A 74 -0.98 30.09 7.09
CA VAL A 74 -1.30 29.04 6.12
C VAL A 74 -0.80 27.69 6.62
N LYS A 75 0.40 27.61 7.21
CA LYS A 75 0.90 26.36 7.83
C LYS A 75 -0.07 25.82 8.87
N GLU A 76 -0.59 26.69 9.74
CA GLU A 76 -1.57 26.32 10.76
C GLU A 76 -2.91 25.87 10.14
N LEU A 77 -3.45 26.58 9.14
CA LEU A 77 -4.66 26.17 8.41
C LEU A 77 -4.49 24.79 7.74
N LEU A 78 -3.32 24.54 7.14
CA LEU A 78 -3.01 23.25 6.52
C LEU A 78 -2.87 22.13 7.57
N ALA A 79 -2.29 22.42 8.74
CA ALA A 79 -2.23 21.47 9.85
C ALA A 79 -3.63 21.11 10.37
N ILE A 80 -4.50 22.10 10.56
CA ILE A 80 -5.91 21.89 10.94
C ILE A 80 -6.63 21.04 9.90
N ARG A 81 -6.42 21.33 8.60
CA ARG A 81 -6.97 20.53 7.48
C ARG A 81 -6.55 19.07 7.56
N LEU A 82 -5.27 18.80 7.80
CA LEU A 82 -4.73 17.45 7.91
C LEU A 82 -5.37 16.67 9.05
N GLN A 83 -5.54 17.30 10.21
CA GLN A 83 -6.21 16.71 11.36
C GLN A 83 -7.70 16.46 11.08
N ALA A 84 -8.44 17.50 10.65
CA ALA A 84 -9.88 17.44 10.42
C ALA A 84 -10.29 16.44 9.34
N SER A 85 -9.41 16.17 8.36
CA SER A 85 -9.67 15.22 7.27
C SER A 85 -9.44 13.74 7.66
N THR A 86 -9.03 13.46 8.90
CA THR A 86 -8.76 12.11 9.36
C THR A 86 -10.05 11.30 9.52
N THR A 87 -10.09 10.10 8.94
CA THR A 87 -11.31 9.27 8.82
C THR A 87 -11.49 8.23 9.94
N SER A 88 -10.70 8.31 11.01
CA SER A 88 -10.64 7.31 12.09
C SER A 88 -11.99 7.08 12.79
N THR A 89 -12.82 8.12 12.94
CA THR A 89 -14.16 8.04 13.53
C THR A 89 -15.07 7.04 12.84
N SER A 90 -15.02 6.98 11.51
CA SER A 90 -15.86 6.05 10.75
C SER A 90 -15.63 4.59 11.14
N LYS A 91 -14.39 4.24 11.54
CA LYS A 91 -14.01 2.89 11.94
C LYS A 91 -14.47 2.56 13.35
N TYR A 92 -14.38 3.50 14.29
CA TYR A 92 -14.98 3.35 15.62
C TYR A 92 -16.51 3.23 15.54
N LYS A 93 -17.16 4.08 14.75
CA LYS A 93 -18.61 4.01 14.50
C LYS A 93 -19.01 2.68 13.85
N ALA A 94 -18.22 2.16 12.90
CA ALA A 94 -18.44 0.84 12.30
C ALA A 94 -18.23 -0.32 13.28
N LEU A 95 -17.27 -0.21 14.19
CA LEU A 95 -17.07 -1.16 15.29
C LEU A 95 -18.30 -1.16 16.20
N MET A 96 -18.72 0.00 16.70
CA MET A 96 -19.86 0.12 17.61
C MET A 96 -21.15 -0.44 17.01
N LYS A 97 -21.39 -0.22 15.71
CA LYS A 97 -22.54 -0.79 14.99
C LYS A 97 -22.44 -2.30 14.75
N GLY A 98 -21.24 -2.87 14.77
CA GLY A 98 -20.99 -4.27 14.41
C GLY A 98 -20.80 -5.23 15.59
N VAL A 99 -20.51 -4.72 16.79
CA VAL A 99 -20.28 -5.57 17.97
C VAL A 99 -21.59 -6.26 18.39
N SER A 100 -21.51 -7.58 18.55
CA SER A 100 -22.62 -8.40 19.04
C SER A 100 -22.80 -8.23 20.56
N HIS A 101 -23.95 -8.67 21.10
CA HIS A 101 -24.28 -8.58 22.53
C HIS A 101 -23.24 -9.22 23.46
N ASP A 102 -22.49 -10.22 22.98
CA ASP A 102 -21.42 -10.90 23.72
C ASP A 102 -20.07 -10.18 23.68
N GLY A 103 -20.04 -8.91 23.24
CA GLY A 103 -18.84 -8.08 23.16
C GLY A 103 -17.87 -8.48 22.05
N ARG A 104 -18.27 -9.40 21.15
CA ARG A 104 -17.44 -9.85 20.01
C ARG A 104 -17.91 -9.28 18.69
N LEU A 105 -16.96 -9.07 17.79
CA LEU A 105 -17.20 -8.58 16.44
C LEU A 105 -17.03 -9.72 15.45
N ARG A 106 -18.06 -9.95 14.61
CA ARG A 106 -18.13 -11.06 13.65
C ARG A 106 -18.35 -10.55 12.24
N GLY A 107 -18.06 -11.40 11.25
CA GLY A 107 -18.33 -11.08 9.84
C GLY A 107 -17.42 -9.99 9.26
N THR A 108 -16.28 -9.69 9.88
CA THR A 108 -15.35 -8.63 9.43
C THR A 108 -14.59 -8.98 8.15
N LEU A 109 -14.63 -10.24 7.72
CA LEU A 109 -13.95 -10.72 6.53
C LEU A 109 -14.89 -11.58 5.67
N GLN A 110 -14.92 -11.30 4.38
CA GLN A 110 -15.59 -12.12 3.38
C GLN A 110 -14.57 -12.98 2.62
N PHE A 111 -14.78 -14.29 2.65
CA PHE A 111 -14.05 -15.24 1.82
C PHE A 111 -14.27 -14.96 0.33
N CYS A 112 -13.20 -15.02 -0.48
CA CYS A 112 -13.24 -14.69 -1.92
C CYS A 112 -13.86 -13.32 -2.24
N GLY A 113 -13.79 -12.35 -1.32
CA GLY A 113 -14.39 -11.03 -1.52
C GLY A 113 -13.65 -10.16 -2.56
N ALA A 114 -12.38 -10.44 -2.84
CA ALA A 114 -11.67 -9.85 -3.96
C ALA A 114 -11.93 -10.66 -5.24
N SER A 115 -12.80 -10.12 -6.11
CA SER A 115 -13.35 -10.84 -7.28
C SER A 115 -12.31 -11.46 -8.21
N ARG A 116 -11.14 -10.85 -8.36
CA ARG A 116 -10.09 -11.33 -9.26
C ARG A 116 -9.15 -12.34 -8.61
N THR A 117 -8.55 -11.98 -7.49
CA THR A 117 -7.49 -12.80 -6.86
C THR A 117 -8.05 -13.84 -5.91
N GLY A 118 -9.31 -13.73 -5.49
CA GLY A 118 -9.94 -14.59 -4.49
C GLY A 118 -9.49 -14.28 -3.05
N ARG A 119 -8.77 -13.17 -2.83
CA ARG A 119 -8.39 -12.71 -1.49
C ARG A 119 -9.60 -12.45 -0.61
N TRP A 120 -9.40 -12.61 0.68
CA TRP A 120 -10.36 -12.18 1.69
C TRP A 120 -10.51 -10.66 1.61
N ALA A 121 -11.74 -10.17 1.69
CA ALA A 121 -12.02 -8.74 1.70
C ALA A 121 -12.62 -8.32 3.04
N GLY A 122 -12.20 -7.17 3.56
CA GLY A 122 -12.80 -6.56 4.74
C GLY A 122 -14.28 -6.22 4.55
N ARG A 123 -15.08 -6.45 5.59
CA ARG A 123 -16.50 -6.06 5.71
C ARG A 123 -16.71 -5.41 7.08
N LEU A 124 -17.76 -4.60 7.22
CA LEU A 124 -18.08 -3.90 8.46
C LEU A 124 -16.86 -3.11 8.96
N PHE A 125 -16.30 -3.47 10.11
CA PHE A 125 -14.98 -3.07 10.56
C PHE A 125 -13.90 -3.83 9.77
N GLN A 126 -13.27 -3.16 8.81
CA GLN A 126 -12.28 -3.75 7.90
C GLN A 126 -10.89 -3.85 8.55
N PRO A 127 -10.49 -5.00 9.13
CA PRO A 127 -9.28 -5.07 9.95
C PRO A 127 -8.00 -4.97 9.09
N GLN A 128 -8.11 -5.35 7.82
CA GLN A 128 -7.05 -5.27 6.81
C GLN A 128 -6.67 -3.82 6.46
N ASN A 129 -7.54 -2.86 6.73
CA ASN A 129 -7.36 -1.45 6.36
C ASN A 129 -7.26 -0.56 7.60
N LEU A 130 -6.75 -1.07 8.73
CA LEU A 130 -6.48 -0.25 9.91
C LEU A 130 -5.21 0.58 9.68
N PRO A 131 -5.22 1.88 10.01
CA PRO A 131 -4.06 2.75 9.81
C PRO A 131 -2.90 2.21 10.64
N ARG A 132 -1.67 2.28 10.12
CA ARG A 132 -0.48 2.00 10.95
C ARG A 132 -0.36 3.08 12.03
N PRO A 133 0.01 2.76 13.29
CA PRO A 133 0.12 3.77 14.32
C PRO A 133 1.35 4.62 14.02
N SER A 134 1.24 5.92 14.26
CA SER A 134 2.37 6.85 14.19
C SER A 134 3.03 7.06 15.55
N LEU A 135 2.25 6.93 16.64
CA LEU A 135 2.75 7.04 18.01
C LEU A 135 3.45 5.76 18.50
N LYS A 136 4.34 5.91 19.48
CA LYS A 136 4.97 4.77 20.18
C LYS A 136 3.95 4.03 21.04
N GLN A 137 4.19 2.74 21.30
CA GLN A 137 3.24 1.90 22.04
C GLN A 137 2.94 2.44 23.45
N GLU A 138 3.95 2.93 24.18
CA GLU A 138 3.78 3.55 25.50
C GLU A 138 2.81 4.73 25.47
N GLN A 139 2.97 5.63 24.49
CA GLN A 139 2.07 6.79 24.30
C GLN A 139 0.66 6.36 23.90
N ILE A 140 0.54 5.27 23.13
CA ILE A 140 -0.77 4.71 22.76
C ILE A 140 -1.47 4.16 24.00
N ASP A 141 -0.75 3.43 24.86
CA ASP A 141 -1.32 2.82 26.06
C ASP A 141 -1.76 3.91 27.05
N GLU A 142 -0.93 4.92 27.30
CA GLU A 142 -1.29 6.10 28.11
C GLU A 142 -2.48 6.87 27.51
N GLY A 143 -2.46 7.11 26.20
CA GLY A 143 -3.53 7.82 25.53
C GLY A 143 -4.85 7.04 25.47
N ILE A 144 -4.83 5.70 25.49
CA ILE A 144 -6.05 4.89 25.64
C ILE A 144 -6.70 5.12 27.00
N GLU A 145 -5.90 5.16 28.07
CA GLU A 145 -6.42 5.43 29.41
C GLU A 145 -6.93 6.87 29.52
N ALA A 146 -6.20 7.85 28.97
CA ALA A 146 -6.62 9.25 28.93
C ALA A 146 -7.93 9.46 28.13
N LEU A 147 -8.09 8.75 27.00
CA LEU A 147 -9.33 8.75 26.24
C LEU A 147 -10.50 8.24 27.08
N LYS A 148 -10.33 7.08 27.73
CA LYS A 148 -11.38 6.50 28.60
C LYS A 148 -11.72 7.40 29.79
N ALA A 149 -10.73 8.09 30.35
CA ALA A 149 -10.91 9.06 31.43
C ALA A 149 -11.51 10.40 30.97
N GLY A 150 -11.58 10.65 29.67
CA GLY A 150 -12.12 11.91 29.12
C GLY A 150 -11.20 13.11 29.29
N CYS A 151 -9.89 12.90 29.40
CA CYS A 151 -8.88 13.95 29.61
C CYS A 151 -7.72 13.91 28.60
N ALA A 152 -7.90 13.24 27.47
CA ALA A 152 -6.87 13.08 26.45
C ALA A 152 -6.35 14.42 25.88
N ASP A 153 -7.21 15.44 25.83
CA ASP A 153 -6.91 16.81 25.40
C ASP A 153 -5.92 17.55 26.31
N LEU A 154 -5.78 17.11 27.57
CA LEU A 154 -4.80 17.67 28.51
C LEU A 154 -3.40 17.07 28.33
N LEU A 155 -3.29 15.89 27.70
CA LEU A 155 -2.05 15.13 27.59
C LEU A 155 -1.51 15.07 26.15
N PHE A 156 -2.37 15.26 25.14
CA PHE A 156 -2.00 15.13 23.74
C PHE A 156 -2.48 16.32 22.91
N ASP A 157 -1.55 16.96 22.20
CA ASP A 157 -1.85 18.09 21.32
C ASP A 157 -2.68 17.70 20.07
N ASN A 158 -2.58 16.44 19.65
CA ASN A 158 -3.22 15.95 18.43
C ASN A 158 -4.08 14.70 18.71
N ILE A 159 -5.34 14.95 19.09
CA ILE A 159 -6.32 13.90 19.37
C ILE A 159 -6.67 13.06 18.14
N MET A 160 -6.61 13.64 16.95
CA MET A 160 -6.88 12.91 15.70
C MET A 160 -5.80 11.85 15.41
N GLU A 161 -4.53 12.18 15.70
CA GLU A 161 -3.41 11.24 15.59
C GLU A 161 -3.48 10.16 16.68
N LEU A 162 -3.75 10.56 17.93
CA LEU A 162 -3.91 9.62 19.05
C LEU A 162 -5.00 8.59 18.75
N THR A 163 -6.20 9.05 18.41
CA THR A 163 -7.34 8.16 18.12
C THR A 163 -7.10 7.29 16.88
N SER A 164 -6.35 7.77 15.88
CA SER A 164 -5.92 6.94 14.75
C SER A 164 -4.96 5.83 15.19
N SER A 165 -3.99 6.15 16.03
CA SER A 165 -2.98 5.22 16.54
C SER A 165 -3.56 4.18 17.52
N ALA A 166 -4.50 4.60 18.37
CA ALA A 166 -5.18 3.77 19.36
C ALA A 166 -6.20 2.78 18.76
N LEU A 167 -6.58 2.92 17.47
CA LEU A 167 -7.68 2.15 16.88
C LEU A 167 -7.47 0.63 16.92
N ARG A 168 -6.22 0.15 16.80
CA ARG A 168 -5.92 -1.28 16.96
C ARG A 168 -6.10 -1.76 18.40
N GLY A 169 -6.02 -0.86 19.39
CA GLY A 169 -6.26 -1.11 20.81
C GLY A 169 -7.67 -1.63 21.10
N CYS A 170 -8.65 -1.35 20.23
CA CYS A 170 -9.99 -1.92 20.37
C CYS A 170 -10.05 -3.44 20.23
N ILE A 171 -9.02 -4.08 19.65
CA ILE A 171 -8.93 -5.53 19.51
C ILE A 171 -8.15 -6.08 20.71
N ILE A 172 -8.88 -6.59 21.70
CA ILE A 172 -8.33 -7.12 22.95
C ILE A 172 -8.54 -8.62 23.07
N ALA A 173 -7.61 -9.30 23.77
CA ALA A 173 -7.84 -10.66 24.23
C ALA A 173 -8.83 -10.66 25.40
N PRO A 174 -9.68 -11.69 25.55
CA PRO A 174 -10.45 -11.86 26.77
C PRO A 174 -9.52 -12.18 27.96
N THR A 175 -10.01 -11.94 29.19
CA THR A 175 -9.29 -12.23 30.43
C THR A 175 -8.70 -13.63 30.44
N GLY A 176 -7.43 -13.74 30.88
CA GLY A 176 -6.69 -15.00 30.91
C GLY A 176 -6.21 -15.51 29.55
N LYS A 177 -6.33 -14.72 28.46
CA LYS A 177 -5.84 -15.07 27.13
C LYS A 177 -4.94 -14.00 26.54
N LYS A 178 -4.21 -14.36 25.49
CA LYS A 178 -3.38 -13.46 24.67
C LYS A 178 -3.76 -13.53 23.19
N LEU A 179 -3.53 -12.44 22.47
CA LEU A 179 -3.60 -12.43 21.01
C LEU A 179 -2.26 -12.94 20.45
N VAL A 180 -2.33 -13.83 19.47
CA VAL A 180 -1.15 -14.36 18.77
C VAL A 180 -1.26 -14.00 17.30
N VAL A 181 -0.21 -13.41 16.75
CA VAL A 181 -0.12 -13.02 15.34
C VAL A 181 0.82 -13.99 14.63
N SER A 182 0.34 -14.62 13.56
CA SER A 182 1.14 -15.40 12.63
C SER A 182 1.09 -14.74 11.26
N ASP A 183 2.26 -14.43 10.73
CA ASP A 183 2.42 -13.75 9.44
C ASP A 183 3.17 -14.64 8.44
N LEU A 184 2.86 -14.51 7.15
CA LEU A 184 3.61 -15.16 6.07
C LEU A 184 4.57 -14.14 5.46
N SER A 185 5.77 -14.07 6.02
CA SER A 185 6.74 -13.03 5.67
C SER A 185 7.07 -13.02 4.17
N ASN A 186 6.72 -11.90 3.52
CA ASN A 186 6.94 -11.63 2.10
C ASN A 186 6.40 -12.72 1.15
N ILE A 187 5.22 -13.27 1.45
CA ILE A 187 4.64 -14.37 0.66
C ILE A 187 4.47 -14.03 -0.83
N GLU A 188 4.12 -12.78 -1.16
CA GLU A 188 3.99 -12.36 -2.55
C GLU A 188 5.35 -12.31 -3.26
N GLY A 189 6.39 -11.75 -2.64
CA GLY A 189 7.73 -11.72 -3.22
C GLY A 189 8.30 -13.12 -3.45
N ARG A 190 8.06 -14.04 -2.51
CA ARG A 190 8.43 -15.46 -2.63
C ARG A 190 7.65 -16.15 -3.76
N MET A 191 6.34 -15.89 -3.84
CA MET A 191 5.48 -16.48 -4.86
C MET A 191 5.84 -15.96 -6.25
N LEU A 192 6.16 -14.67 -6.40
CA LEU A 192 6.61 -14.09 -7.66
C LEU A 192 7.91 -14.74 -8.13
N ALA A 193 8.92 -14.79 -7.25
CA ALA A 193 10.20 -15.41 -7.55
C ALA A 193 10.04 -16.88 -7.96
N TRP A 194 9.16 -17.61 -7.27
CA TRP A 194 8.89 -19.02 -7.59
C TRP A 194 8.14 -19.21 -8.91
N LEU A 195 7.10 -18.41 -9.16
CA LEU A 195 6.34 -18.49 -10.42
C LEU A 195 7.20 -18.10 -11.63
N ALA A 196 8.11 -17.14 -11.47
CA ALA A 196 9.02 -16.68 -12.51
C ALA A 196 10.28 -17.55 -12.69
N GLY A 197 10.60 -18.42 -11.72
CA GLY A 197 11.86 -19.18 -11.74
C GLY A 197 13.11 -18.33 -11.45
N GLU A 198 12.97 -17.28 -10.64
CA GLU A 198 14.07 -16.38 -10.27
C GLU A 198 14.96 -17.01 -9.18
N GLU A 199 15.81 -17.98 -9.58
CA GLU A 199 16.55 -18.85 -8.64
C GLU A 199 17.46 -18.13 -7.67
N TRP A 200 18.15 -17.06 -8.07
CA TRP A 200 19.01 -16.33 -7.14
C TRP A 200 18.20 -15.75 -5.97
N LYS A 201 16.97 -15.31 -6.25
CA LYS A 201 16.09 -14.72 -5.26
C LYS A 201 15.48 -15.80 -4.36
N LEU A 202 15.18 -16.97 -4.93
CA LEU A 202 14.80 -18.14 -4.15
C LEU A 202 15.93 -18.60 -3.22
N ASN A 203 17.18 -18.60 -3.69
CA ASN A 203 18.35 -18.90 -2.86
C ASN A 203 18.52 -17.87 -1.74
N ALA A 204 18.38 -16.58 -2.03
CA ALA A 204 18.40 -15.53 -1.00
C ALA A 204 17.33 -15.74 0.08
N PHE A 205 16.12 -16.16 -0.31
CA PHE A 205 15.07 -16.52 0.64
C PHE A 205 15.46 -17.75 1.48
N ARG A 206 16.04 -18.79 0.87
CA ARG A 206 16.48 -20.02 1.56
C ARG A 206 17.57 -19.69 2.61
N GLU A 207 18.56 -18.89 2.24
CA GLU A 207 19.64 -18.47 3.13
C GLU A 207 19.13 -17.58 4.27
N TYR A 208 18.24 -16.62 3.97
CA TYR A 208 17.62 -15.78 5.00
C TYR A 208 16.81 -16.62 6.00
N ASP A 209 16.04 -17.59 5.53
CA ASP A 209 15.26 -18.49 6.38
C ASP A 209 16.15 -19.43 7.21
N ALA A 210 17.34 -19.79 6.70
CA ALA A 210 18.36 -20.54 7.44
C ALA A 210 19.15 -19.68 8.45
N GLY A 211 18.94 -18.36 8.47
CA GLY A 211 19.66 -17.43 9.34
C GLY A 211 21.09 -17.12 8.90
N THR A 212 21.48 -17.53 7.69
CA THR A 212 22.83 -17.31 7.13
C THR A 212 22.86 -16.20 6.08
N GLY A 213 21.71 -15.85 5.50
CA GLY A 213 21.58 -14.89 4.41
C GLY A 213 21.29 -13.45 4.87
N PRO A 214 21.67 -12.45 4.06
CA PRO A 214 21.42 -11.04 4.37
C PRO A 214 19.92 -10.70 4.25
N ASP A 215 19.54 -9.55 4.83
CA ASP A 215 18.20 -9.00 4.65
C ASP A 215 17.88 -8.80 3.15
N LEU A 216 16.74 -9.34 2.70
CA LEU A 216 16.38 -9.32 1.28
C LEU A 216 16.27 -7.93 0.66
N TYR A 217 15.87 -6.92 1.43
CA TYR A 217 15.80 -5.56 0.90
C TYR A 217 17.18 -4.94 0.78
N LYS A 218 18.12 -5.31 1.66
CA LYS A 218 19.53 -4.97 1.48
C LYS A 218 20.07 -5.65 0.22
N LEU A 219 19.81 -6.93 0.04
CA LEU A 219 20.27 -7.69 -1.12
C LEU A 219 19.71 -7.14 -2.44
N ALA A 220 18.43 -6.75 -2.47
CA ALA A 220 17.81 -6.14 -3.64
C ALA A 220 18.49 -4.83 -4.04
N TYR A 221 18.83 -3.98 -3.07
CA TYR A 221 19.60 -2.77 -3.32
C TYR A 221 21.03 -3.10 -3.76
N ALA A 222 21.74 -3.91 -2.98
CA ALA A 222 23.10 -4.35 -3.24
C ALA A 222 23.28 -4.89 -4.66
N LYS A 223 22.38 -5.78 -5.10
CA LYS A 223 22.41 -6.36 -6.43
C LYS A 223 22.08 -5.38 -7.54
N ALA A 224 21.20 -4.42 -7.29
CA ALA A 224 20.88 -3.39 -8.27
C ALA A 224 22.03 -2.40 -8.48
N PHE A 225 22.82 -2.14 -7.44
CA PHE A 225 23.92 -1.17 -7.44
C PHE A 225 25.32 -1.79 -7.52
N ASP A 226 25.41 -3.12 -7.55
CA ASP A 226 26.66 -3.88 -7.55
C ASP A 226 27.58 -3.53 -6.36
N ILE A 227 27.00 -3.46 -5.15
CA ILE A 227 27.71 -3.22 -3.88
C ILE A 227 27.52 -4.40 -2.91
N ALA A 228 28.34 -4.50 -1.86
CA ALA A 228 28.17 -5.57 -0.87
C ALA A 228 26.90 -5.33 -0.02
N PRO A 229 26.15 -6.39 0.35
CA PRO A 229 24.97 -6.24 1.22
C PRO A 229 25.25 -5.62 2.60
N ASP A 230 26.47 -5.78 3.11
CA ASP A 230 26.90 -5.24 4.41
C ASP A 230 27.11 -3.73 4.37
N ASP A 231 27.44 -3.18 3.20
CA ASP A 231 27.59 -1.73 2.97
C ASP A 231 26.23 -1.02 2.82
N VAL A 232 25.12 -1.78 2.80
CA VAL A 232 23.78 -1.23 2.67
C VAL A 232 23.27 -0.74 4.03
N ASP A 233 23.17 0.59 4.16
CA ASP A 233 22.64 1.25 5.35
C ASP A 233 21.10 1.15 5.45
N LYS A 234 20.52 1.78 6.48
CA LYS A 234 19.07 1.78 6.73
C LYS A 234 18.27 2.49 5.63
N HIS A 235 18.80 3.57 5.07
CA HIS A 235 18.16 4.37 4.04
C HIS A 235 18.17 3.62 2.68
N MET A 236 19.33 3.08 2.30
CA MET A 236 19.49 2.22 1.12
C MET A 236 18.58 0.98 1.19
N ARG A 237 18.48 0.34 2.37
CA ARG A 237 17.52 -0.76 2.59
C ARG A 237 16.08 -0.34 2.35
N GLN A 238 15.71 0.89 2.73
CA GLN A 238 14.35 1.41 2.49
C GLN A 238 14.09 1.63 1.00
N ILE A 239 15.09 2.10 0.24
CA ILE A 239 15.02 2.17 -1.23
C ILE A 239 14.85 0.78 -1.83
N GLY A 240 15.67 -0.20 -1.40
CA GLY A 240 15.55 -1.59 -1.85
C GLY A 240 14.16 -2.17 -1.60
N LYS A 241 13.54 -1.84 -0.47
CA LYS A 241 12.15 -2.21 -0.17
C LYS A 241 11.14 -1.60 -1.15
N VAL A 242 11.30 -0.34 -1.54
CA VAL A 242 10.43 0.30 -2.54
C VAL A 242 10.60 -0.34 -3.91
N MET A 243 11.84 -0.65 -4.30
CA MET A 243 12.12 -1.35 -5.57
C MET A 243 11.40 -2.69 -5.61
N GLU A 244 11.56 -3.50 -4.56
CA GLU A 244 10.96 -4.83 -4.44
C GLU A 244 9.44 -4.82 -4.53
N LEU A 245 8.78 -3.87 -3.86
CA LEU A 245 7.31 -3.80 -3.82
C LEU A 245 6.72 -3.11 -5.06
N GLY A 246 7.42 -2.13 -5.62
CA GLY A 246 6.91 -1.31 -6.71
C GLY A 246 7.20 -1.84 -8.12
N LEU A 247 8.27 -2.60 -8.29
CA LEU A 247 8.79 -2.93 -9.63
C LEU A 247 8.51 -4.37 -10.06
N GLY A 248 8.20 -5.27 -9.12
CA GLY A 248 7.96 -6.70 -9.35
C GLY A 248 6.85 -7.07 -10.34
N TYR A 249 5.98 -6.11 -10.68
CA TYR A 249 4.82 -6.34 -11.54
C TYR A 249 4.77 -5.40 -12.76
N GLY A 250 5.93 -5.08 -13.33
CA GLY A 250 6.05 -4.21 -14.50
C GLY A 250 5.88 -2.72 -14.19
N GLY A 251 5.99 -2.34 -12.91
CA GLY A 251 5.90 -0.94 -12.47
C GLY A 251 6.91 -0.04 -13.19
N GLY A 252 6.46 1.17 -13.51
CA GLY A 252 7.30 2.26 -14.04
C GLY A 252 7.64 3.29 -12.97
N VAL A 253 8.08 4.48 -13.41
CA VAL A 253 8.41 5.60 -12.52
C VAL A 253 7.23 5.97 -11.61
N SER A 254 6.00 5.99 -12.11
CA SER A 254 4.80 6.28 -11.32
C SER A 254 4.54 5.30 -10.18
N ALA A 255 4.76 4.00 -10.41
CA ALA A 255 4.64 2.98 -9.39
C ALA A 255 5.71 3.19 -8.30
N PHE A 256 6.94 3.46 -8.70
CA PHE A 256 8.04 3.76 -7.79
C PHE A 256 7.72 4.98 -6.89
N ILE A 257 7.26 6.10 -7.48
CA ILE A 257 6.84 7.30 -6.73
C ILE A 257 5.75 6.94 -5.73
N THR A 258 4.73 6.19 -6.15
CA THR A 258 3.61 5.83 -5.27
C THR A 258 4.10 5.09 -4.03
N PHE A 259 5.00 4.12 -4.20
CA PHE A 259 5.57 3.40 -3.07
C PHE A 259 6.55 4.25 -2.25
N ALA A 260 7.38 5.07 -2.88
CA ALA A 260 8.28 5.99 -2.18
C ALA A 260 7.49 6.93 -1.23
N LEU A 261 6.39 7.51 -1.72
CA LEU A 261 5.49 8.35 -0.91
C LEU A 261 4.85 7.59 0.24
N VAL A 262 4.36 6.37 0.01
CA VAL A 262 3.77 5.52 1.06
C VAL A 262 4.77 5.22 2.17
N TYR A 263 6.05 5.12 1.84
CA TYR A 263 7.14 4.89 2.79
C TYR A 263 7.81 6.17 3.28
N GLY A 264 7.30 7.36 2.91
CA GLY A 264 7.85 8.64 3.36
C GLY A 264 9.30 8.87 2.93
N LEU A 265 9.70 8.37 1.76
CA LEU A 265 11.03 8.65 1.20
C LEU A 265 11.05 10.04 0.58
N ASP A 266 12.05 10.83 0.98
CA ASP A 266 12.41 12.05 0.27
C ASP A 266 13.02 11.68 -1.09
N LEU A 267 12.35 12.10 -2.16
CA LEU A 267 12.75 11.78 -3.53
C LEU A 267 14.02 12.53 -3.96
N ASP A 268 14.24 13.73 -3.44
CA ASP A 268 15.44 14.51 -3.73
C ASP A 268 16.66 13.92 -3.00
N GLY A 269 16.53 13.61 -1.71
CA GLY A 269 17.52 12.85 -0.96
C GLY A 269 17.85 11.48 -1.58
N LEU A 270 16.82 10.76 -2.06
CA LEU A 270 17.01 9.51 -2.80
C LEU A 270 17.81 9.72 -4.08
N ALA A 271 17.51 10.76 -4.87
CA ALA A 271 18.26 11.07 -6.08
C ALA A 271 19.72 11.42 -5.77
N ASN A 272 19.96 12.17 -4.68
CA ASN A 272 21.31 12.52 -4.22
C ASN A 272 22.14 11.30 -3.84
N ALA A 273 21.53 10.31 -3.18
CA ALA A 273 22.21 9.09 -2.77
C ALA A 273 22.40 8.08 -3.92
N ALA A 274 21.42 7.98 -4.83
CA ALA A 274 21.43 6.96 -5.89
C ALA A 274 22.30 7.37 -7.08
N LEU A 275 22.16 8.59 -7.60
CA LEU A 275 22.78 9.01 -8.86
C LEU A 275 24.31 8.80 -8.94
N PRO A 276 25.11 9.05 -7.88
CA PRO A 276 26.55 8.82 -7.93
C PRO A 276 26.94 7.36 -8.20
N ASN A 277 26.09 6.41 -7.78
CA ASN A 277 26.34 4.98 -7.88
C ASN A 277 25.66 4.34 -9.11
N ILE A 278 24.89 5.10 -9.88
CA ILE A 278 24.21 4.58 -11.07
C ILE A 278 25.20 4.56 -12.26
N PRO A 279 25.33 3.43 -12.98
CA PRO A 279 26.12 3.35 -14.20
C PRO A 279 25.73 4.39 -15.25
N ARG A 280 26.72 4.97 -15.94
CA ARG A 280 26.51 6.08 -16.91
C ARG A 280 25.61 5.71 -18.08
N ASP A 281 25.64 4.45 -18.53
CA ASP A 281 24.74 3.94 -19.57
C ASP A 281 23.28 3.99 -19.11
N VAL A 282 23.00 3.60 -17.87
CA VAL A 282 21.65 3.64 -17.28
C VAL A 282 21.15 5.08 -17.17
N ILE A 283 22.00 6.01 -16.71
CA ILE A 283 21.66 7.43 -16.62
C ILE A 283 21.30 7.98 -18.01
N ARG A 284 22.07 7.63 -19.04
CA ARG A 284 21.83 8.08 -20.42
C ARG A 284 20.50 7.56 -20.96
N GLU A 285 20.20 6.29 -20.74
CA GLU A 285 18.91 5.71 -21.13
C GLU A 285 17.73 6.35 -20.37
N ALA A 286 17.91 6.61 -19.07
CA ALA A 286 16.93 7.28 -18.23
C ALA A 286 16.68 8.73 -18.67
N LYS A 287 17.74 9.45 -19.05
CA LYS A 287 17.64 10.81 -19.61
C LYS A 287 16.89 10.83 -20.94
N SER A 288 17.24 9.93 -21.86
CA SER A 288 16.50 9.80 -23.12
C SER A 288 15.01 9.50 -22.89
N TRP A 289 14.70 8.69 -21.88
CA TRP A 289 13.31 8.42 -21.49
C TRP A 289 12.63 9.61 -20.82
N TYR A 290 13.35 10.43 -20.06
CA TYR A 290 12.85 11.70 -19.52
C TYR A 290 12.43 12.65 -20.63
N ASP A 291 13.30 12.87 -21.63
CA ASP A 291 13.01 13.75 -22.77
C ASP A 291 11.73 13.33 -23.51
N GLU A 292 11.53 12.02 -23.68
CA GLU A 292 10.32 11.48 -24.27
C GLU A 292 9.10 11.62 -23.33
N SER A 293 9.30 11.46 -22.02
CA SER A 293 8.25 11.59 -21.00
C SER A 293 7.76 13.04 -20.88
N VAL A 294 8.62 14.04 -21.11
CA VAL A 294 8.27 15.46 -21.21
C VAL A 294 7.31 15.69 -22.37
N LYS A 295 7.63 15.17 -23.57
CA LYS A 295 6.75 15.29 -24.76
C LYS A 295 5.37 14.67 -24.51
N ARG A 296 5.32 13.58 -23.74
CA ARG A 296 4.10 12.86 -23.37
C ARG A 296 3.36 13.44 -22.16
N LYS A 297 3.87 14.52 -21.54
CA LYS A 297 3.35 15.12 -20.29
C LYS A 297 3.20 14.08 -19.17
N SER A 298 4.19 13.19 -19.05
CA SER A 298 4.18 12.02 -18.16
C SER A 298 5.36 12.01 -17.19
N THR A 299 5.90 13.18 -16.84
CA THR A 299 6.97 13.34 -15.84
C THR A 299 6.48 13.27 -14.41
N TYR A 300 5.15 13.23 -14.21
CA TYR A 300 4.50 13.17 -12.89
C TYR A 300 4.86 14.33 -11.95
N GLY A 301 5.23 15.49 -12.51
CA GLY A 301 5.63 16.68 -11.74
C GLY A 301 7.00 16.58 -11.08
N LEU A 302 7.81 15.58 -11.44
CA LEU A 302 9.17 15.43 -10.92
C LEU A 302 10.16 16.36 -11.62
N SER A 303 11.20 16.76 -10.89
CA SER A 303 12.40 17.35 -11.49
C SER A 303 13.11 16.33 -12.39
N GLU A 304 13.85 16.80 -13.39
CA GLU A 304 14.65 15.94 -14.28
C GLU A 304 15.54 14.98 -13.48
N ARG A 305 16.24 15.52 -12.48
CA ARG A 305 17.16 14.77 -11.61
C ARG A 305 16.45 13.62 -10.89
N VAL A 306 15.30 13.89 -10.27
CA VAL A 306 14.53 12.88 -9.52
C VAL A 306 13.93 11.83 -10.45
N PHE A 307 13.42 12.26 -11.62
CA PHE A 307 12.88 11.34 -12.61
C PHE A 307 13.97 10.37 -13.11
N ILE A 308 15.15 10.90 -13.47
CA ILE A 308 16.28 10.10 -13.94
C ILE A 308 16.70 9.09 -12.87
N ALA A 309 16.78 9.50 -11.60
CA ALA A 309 17.10 8.59 -10.50
C ALA A 309 16.09 7.44 -10.38
N CYS A 310 14.79 7.76 -10.38
CA CYS A 310 13.72 6.76 -10.28
C CYS A 310 13.70 5.81 -11.49
N ASP A 311 13.87 6.33 -12.70
CA ASP A 311 13.91 5.52 -13.92
C ASP A 311 15.15 4.62 -13.96
N SER A 312 16.29 5.12 -13.48
CA SER A 312 17.53 4.37 -13.36
C SER A 312 17.40 3.21 -12.38
N LEU A 313 16.85 3.46 -11.19
CA LEU A 313 16.53 2.42 -10.20
C LEU A 313 15.63 1.34 -10.78
N LYS A 314 14.59 1.74 -11.52
CA LYS A 314 13.71 0.83 -12.23
C LYS A 314 14.50 -0.05 -13.22
N ARG A 315 15.41 0.53 -14.01
CA ARG A 315 16.24 -0.21 -14.98
C ARG A 315 17.18 -1.19 -14.30
N LEU A 316 17.88 -0.74 -13.26
CA LEU A 316 18.78 -1.59 -12.48
C LEU A 316 18.06 -2.78 -11.86
N TRP A 317 16.87 -2.56 -11.27
CA TRP A 317 16.06 -3.65 -10.74
C TRP A 317 15.70 -4.68 -11.81
N ARG A 318 15.30 -4.24 -13.01
CA ARG A 318 14.96 -5.13 -14.13
C ARG A 318 16.17 -5.94 -14.61
N ARG A 319 17.34 -5.30 -14.70
CA ARG A 319 18.60 -5.99 -15.03
C ARG A 319 18.96 -7.05 -13.99
N ALA A 320 18.66 -6.80 -12.71
CA ALA A 320 18.89 -7.74 -11.62
C ALA A 320 17.86 -8.88 -11.53
N HIS A 321 16.70 -8.78 -12.21
CA HIS A 321 15.58 -9.73 -12.14
C HIS A 321 15.10 -10.17 -13.55
N PRO A 322 15.99 -10.77 -14.37
CA PRO A 322 15.67 -11.10 -15.76
C PRO A 322 14.52 -12.10 -15.86
N ALA A 323 14.52 -13.19 -15.06
CA ALA A 323 13.48 -14.21 -15.13
C ALA A 323 12.09 -13.65 -14.77
N THR A 324 12.04 -12.74 -13.78
CA THR A 324 10.82 -12.03 -13.42
C THR A 324 10.32 -11.13 -14.55
N CYS A 325 11.22 -10.40 -15.22
CA CYS A 325 10.85 -9.58 -16.37
C CYS A 325 10.36 -10.42 -17.55
N ASP A 326 11.06 -11.50 -17.88
CA ASP A 326 10.70 -12.42 -18.96
C ASP A 326 9.32 -13.02 -18.69
N PHE A 327 9.04 -13.44 -17.45
CA PHE A 327 7.75 -13.97 -17.05
C PHE A 327 6.59 -12.99 -17.32
N TRP A 328 6.79 -11.67 -17.18
CA TRP A 328 5.75 -10.68 -17.55
C TRP A 328 5.39 -10.77 -19.04
N TYR A 329 6.41 -10.81 -19.89
CA TYR A 329 6.24 -10.82 -21.35
C TYR A 329 5.74 -12.18 -21.84
N GLU A 330 6.28 -13.28 -21.32
CA GLU A 330 5.83 -14.64 -21.64
C GLU A 330 4.36 -14.85 -21.28
N LEU A 331 3.93 -14.42 -20.10
CA LEU A 331 2.53 -14.53 -19.70
C LEU A 331 1.63 -13.67 -20.59
N GLU A 332 2.07 -12.46 -20.95
CA GLU A 332 1.32 -11.60 -21.87
C GLU A 332 1.16 -12.26 -23.25
N CYS A 333 2.26 -12.72 -23.85
CA CYS A 333 2.26 -13.41 -25.13
C CYS A 333 1.38 -14.65 -25.10
N THR A 334 1.49 -15.47 -24.05
CA THR A 334 0.69 -16.69 -23.88
C THR A 334 -0.80 -16.36 -23.76
N VAL A 335 -1.16 -15.32 -23.02
CA VAL A 335 -2.55 -14.85 -22.93
C VAL A 335 -3.07 -14.34 -24.29
N ARG A 336 -2.27 -13.58 -25.05
CA ARG A 336 -2.65 -13.13 -26.40
C ARG A 336 -2.91 -14.32 -27.31
N THR A 337 -2.02 -15.31 -27.31
CA THR A 337 -2.19 -16.55 -28.09
C THR A 337 -3.43 -17.32 -27.64
N ALA A 338 -3.71 -17.42 -26.34
CA ALA A 338 -4.92 -18.08 -25.83
C ALA A 338 -6.20 -17.34 -26.23
N ILE A 339 -6.16 -16.01 -26.33
CA ILE A 339 -7.29 -15.21 -26.83
C ILE A 339 -7.54 -15.50 -28.31
N ALA A 340 -6.48 -15.64 -29.11
CA ALA A 340 -6.53 -15.92 -30.54
C ALA A 340 -6.82 -17.39 -30.89
N THR A 341 -6.52 -18.33 -29.98
CA THR A 341 -6.72 -19.77 -30.18
C THR A 341 -7.62 -20.38 -29.08
N PRO A 342 -8.94 -20.11 -29.10
CA PRO A 342 -9.87 -20.66 -28.12
C PRO A 342 -9.80 -22.19 -28.03
N GLN A 343 -10.18 -22.75 -26.88
CA GLN A 343 -10.21 -24.18 -26.55
C GLN A 343 -8.84 -24.88 -26.51
N LYS A 344 -7.76 -24.22 -26.93
CA LYS A 344 -6.40 -24.73 -26.75
C LYS A 344 -5.86 -24.39 -25.36
N THR A 345 -5.28 -25.37 -24.69
CA THR A 345 -4.57 -25.16 -23.41
C THR A 345 -3.12 -24.81 -23.70
N LEU A 346 -2.68 -23.65 -23.23
CA LEU A 346 -1.31 -23.17 -23.30
C LEU A 346 -0.70 -23.15 -21.90
N TYR A 347 0.63 -23.10 -21.83
CA TYR A 347 1.39 -23.16 -20.59
C TYR A 347 2.35 -21.99 -20.52
N CYS A 348 2.52 -21.42 -19.33
CA CYS A 348 3.54 -20.43 -19.01
C CYS A 348 4.04 -20.74 -17.60
N GLY A 349 5.22 -21.37 -17.50
CA GLY A 349 5.72 -21.96 -16.27
C GLY A 349 4.69 -22.90 -15.63
N TYR A 350 4.36 -22.67 -14.36
CA TYR A 350 3.38 -23.46 -13.61
C TYR A 350 1.91 -23.12 -13.91
N LEU A 351 1.64 -22.19 -14.84
CA LEU A 351 0.29 -21.73 -15.16
C LEU A 351 -0.26 -22.42 -16.40
N LYS A 352 -1.55 -22.77 -16.37
CA LYS A 352 -2.29 -23.23 -17.56
C LYS A 352 -3.26 -22.15 -18.02
N ILE A 353 -3.16 -21.72 -19.26
CA ILE A 353 -3.94 -20.63 -19.83
C ILE A 353 -4.86 -21.21 -20.91
N ARG A 354 -6.16 -20.95 -20.81
CA ARG A 354 -7.14 -21.39 -21.80
C ARG A 354 -8.29 -20.41 -21.90
N ARG A 355 -8.77 -20.18 -23.12
CA ARG A 355 -10.01 -19.44 -23.38
C ARG A 355 -11.12 -20.39 -23.79
N ASP A 356 -12.22 -20.39 -23.05
CA ASP A 356 -13.44 -21.13 -23.37
C ASP A 356 -14.62 -20.16 -23.50
N GLY A 357 -15.12 -20.00 -24.73
CA GLY A 357 -16.17 -19.04 -25.03
C GLY A 357 -15.82 -17.61 -24.58
N ALA A 358 -16.64 -17.06 -23.70
CA ALA A 358 -16.47 -15.72 -23.14
C ALA A 358 -15.48 -15.65 -21.96
N TRP A 359 -14.77 -16.72 -21.61
CA TRP A 359 -13.92 -16.73 -20.41
C TRP A 359 -12.49 -17.13 -20.75
N LEU A 360 -11.54 -16.25 -20.47
CA LEU A 360 -10.13 -16.64 -20.35
C LEU A 360 -9.84 -17.00 -18.89
N ARG A 361 -9.22 -18.16 -18.69
CA ARG A 361 -8.84 -18.70 -17.38
C ARG A 361 -7.34 -18.91 -17.34
N ILE A 362 -6.71 -18.42 -16.29
CA ILE A 362 -5.33 -18.73 -15.94
C ILE A 362 -5.37 -19.61 -14.69
N GLN A 363 -5.18 -20.91 -14.86
CA GLN A 363 -5.13 -21.89 -13.79
C GLN A 363 -3.79 -21.79 -13.06
N LEU A 364 -3.87 -21.64 -11.74
CA LEU A 364 -2.78 -21.59 -10.79
C LEU A 364 -2.31 -23.02 -10.44
N PRO A 365 -1.14 -23.18 -9.81
CA PRO A 365 -0.63 -24.50 -9.38
C PRO A 365 -1.55 -25.22 -8.39
N SER A 366 -2.39 -24.47 -7.68
CA SER A 366 -3.42 -25.00 -6.78
C SER A 366 -4.61 -25.65 -7.51
N GLY A 367 -4.71 -25.50 -8.83
CA GLY A 367 -5.87 -25.89 -9.64
C GLY A 367 -6.95 -24.81 -9.76
N ARG A 368 -6.91 -23.75 -8.93
CA ARG A 368 -7.84 -22.62 -9.01
C ARG A 368 -7.52 -21.73 -10.21
N ALA A 369 -8.52 -21.09 -10.81
CA ALA A 369 -8.31 -20.17 -11.93
C ALA A 369 -8.53 -18.69 -11.54
N VAL A 370 -7.73 -17.81 -12.15
CA VAL A 370 -8.01 -16.38 -12.28
C VAL A 370 -8.74 -16.16 -13.60
N CYS A 371 -9.91 -15.51 -13.55
CA CYS A 371 -10.82 -15.39 -14.69
C CYS A 371 -10.86 -13.98 -15.28
N TYR A 372 -10.89 -13.91 -16.61
CA TYR A 372 -11.02 -12.68 -17.40
C TYR A 372 -12.22 -12.83 -18.35
N PRO A 373 -13.36 -12.19 -18.03
CA PRO A 373 -14.57 -12.23 -18.86
C PRO A 373 -14.43 -11.40 -20.14
N SER A 374 -14.99 -11.91 -21.24
CA SER A 374 -15.01 -11.33 -22.58
C SER A 374 -13.66 -10.70 -23.00
N PRO A 375 -12.58 -11.50 -23.04
CA PRO A 375 -11.25 -11.02 -23.36
C PRO A 375 -11.11 -10.76 -24.87
N VAL A 376 -10.55 -9.60 -25.22
CA VAL A 376 -10.35 -9.15 -26.62
C VAL A 376 -9.00 -8.43 -26.72
N ILE A 377 -8.39 -8.42 -27.90
CA ILE A 377 -7.26 -7.55 -28.21
C ILE A 377 -7.82 -6.32 -28.96
N GLU A 378 -7.80 -5.15 -28.32
CA GLU A 378 -8.28 -3.88 -28.88
C GLU A 378 -7.11 -2.90 -28.96
N GLN A 379 -6.82 -2.36 -30.15
CA GLN A 379 -5.72 -1.41 -30.39
C GLN A 379 -4.38 -1.88 -29.79
N GLY A 380 -4.05 -3.16 -29.99
CA GLY A 380 -2.83 -3.78 -29.46
C GLY A 380 -2.84 -4.08 -27.97
N ASN A 381 -3.86 -3.70 -27.20
CA ASN A 381 -3.96 -3.94 -25.77
C ASN A 381 -4.85 -5.14 -25.45
N ILE A 382 -4.52 -5.90 -24.41
CA ILE A 382 -5.44 -6.92 -23.89
C ILE A 382 -6.52 -6.20 -23.07
N THR A 383 -7.78 -6.40 -23.46
CA THR A 383 -8.94 -5.86 -22.75
C THR A 383 -9.90 -6.95 -22.32
N TYR A 384 -10.65 -6.71 -21.27
CA TYR A 384 -11.63 -7.64 -20.72
C TYR A 384 -12.71 -6.87 -19.93
N MET A 385 -13.84 -7.51 -19.64
CA MET A 385 -14.91 -6.90 -18.82
C MET A 385 -14.65 -7.10 -17.32
N GLY A 386 -14.80 -6.05 -16.53
CA GLY A 386 -14.63 -6.13 -15.08
C GLY A 386 -15.15 -4.91 -14.34
N VAL A 387 -15.18 -5.00 -13.01
CA VAL A 387 -15.50 -3.84 -12.15
C VAL A 387 -14.27 -2.94 -12.08
N ASN A 388 -14.42 -1.67 -12.48
CA ASN A 388 -13.39 -0.66 -12.27
C ASN A 388 -13.28 -0.31 -10.78
N SER A 389 -12.06 -0.29 -10.24
CA SER A 389 -11.82 -0.03 -8.81
C SER A 389 -12.24 1.37 -8.35
N TYR A 390 -12.16 2.36 -9.24
CA TYR A 390 -12.50 3.76 -8.96
C TYR A 390 -14.00 4.02 -9.19
N SER A 391 -14.49 3.77 -10.41
CA SER A 391 -15.89 4.08 -10.75
C SER A 391 -16.89 3.07 -10.17
N ARG A 392 -16.41 1.89 -9.72
CA ARG A 392 -17.24 0.76 -9.27
C ARG A 392 -18.23 0.23 -10.32
N LYS A 393 -18.13 0.70 -11.57
CA LYS A 393 -18.97 0.27 -12.69
C LYS A 393 -18.36 -0.94 -13.40
N TRP A 394 -19.23 -1.79 -13.94
CA TRP A 394 -18.83 -2.86 -14.85
C TRP A 394 -18.52 -2.27 -16.23
N GLN A 395 -17.27 -2.40 -16.68
CA GLN A 395 -16.81 -1.78 -17.92
C GLN A 395 -15.63 -2.56 -18.52
N ARG A 396 -15.24 -2.19 -19.75
CA ARG A 396 -14.03 -2.71 -20.38
C ARG A 396 -12.79 -2.13 -19.66
N LEU A 397 -11.86 -3.00 -19.30
CA LEU A 397 -10.62 -2.68 -18.61
C LEU A 397 -9.43 -3.15 -19.44
N LYS A 398 -8.34 -2.37 -19.41
CA LYS A 398 -7.05 -2.75 -20.01
C LYS A 398 -6.23 -3.57 -19.02
N THR A 399 -5.42 -4.50 -19.52
CA THR A 399 -4.38 -5.22 -18.77
C THR A 399 -3.15 -5.40 -19.64
N TYR A 400 -2.03 -5.73 -18.99
CA TYR A 400 -0.73 -6.00 -19.59
C TYR A 400 -0.01 -7.08 -18.74
N GLY A 401 1.12 -7.60 -19.23
CA GLY A 401 1.87 -8.70 -18.61
C GLY A 401 2.11 -8.53 -17.12
N GLY A 402 2.65 -7.39 -16.69
CA GLY A 402 2.89 -7.08 -15.28
C GLY A 402 1.63 -7.18 -14.41
N LYS A 403 0.49 -6.65 -14.88
CA LYS A 403 -0.79 -6.75 -14.14
C LYS A 403 -1.35 -8.17 -14.11
N LEU A 404 -1.13 -8.96 -15.16
CA LEU A 404 -1.49 -10.38 -15.18
C LEU A 404 -0.66 -11.15 -14.14
N VAL A 405 0.66 -10.91 -14.11
CA VAL A 405 1.60 -11.51 -13.14
C VAL A 405 1.25 -11.12 -11.70
N GLU A 406 0.88 -9.86 -11.45
CA GLU A 406 0.38 -9.43 -10.14
C GLU A 406 -0.84 -10.24 -9.70
N ASN A 407 -1.84 -10.37 -10.59
CA ASN A 407 -3.08 -11.08 -10.25
C ASN A 407 -2.81 -12.56 -9.92
N VAL A 408 -1.99 -13.26 -10.72
CA VAL A 408 -1.70 -14.69 -10.50
C VAL A 408 -0.83 -14.89 -9.27
N THR A 409 0.14 -14.00 -9.00
CA THR A 409 0.99 -14.04 -7.80
C THR A 409 0.14 -13.85 -6.54
N GLN A 410 -0.67 -12.80 -6.52
CA GLN A 410 -1.55 -12.51 -5.38
C GLN A 410 -2.58 -13.62 -5.13
N ALA A 411 -3.05 -14.26 -6.21
CA ALA A 411 -3.99 -15.37 -6.14
C ALA A 411 -3.30 -16.65 -5.64
N ALA A 412 -2.12 -17.00 -6.16
CA ALA A 412 -1.38 -18.17 -5.71
C ALA A 412 -0.93 -18.03 -4.25
N ALA A 413 -0.45 -16.84 -3.84
CA ALA A 413 -0.12 -16.53 -2.45
C ALA A 413 -1.33 -16.73 -1.52
N ARG A 414 -2.52 -16.30 -1.95
CA ARG A 414 -3.77 -16.51 -1.22
C ARG A 414 -4.09 -17.99 -1.04
N ASP A 415 -3.78 -18.85 -2.00
CA ASP A 415 -4.10 -20.28 -1.89
C ASP A 415 -3.28 -20.98 -0.82
N VAL A 416 -2.05 -20.51 -0.57
CA VAL A 416 -1.23 -20.92 0.58
C VAL A 416 -1.89 -20.47 1.89
N SER A 417 -2.29 -19.20 1.99
CA SER A 417 -2.97 -18.66 3.17
C SER A 417 -4.30 -19.36 3.46
N GLY A 418 -5.06 -19.71 2.42
CA GLY A 418 -6.34 -20.41 2.52
C GLY A 418 -6.22 -21.84 3.05
N ARG A 419 -5.19 -22.60 2.63
CA ARG A 419 -4.93 -23.95 3.17
C ARG A 419 -4.56 -23.91 4.65
N LYS A 420 -3.75 -22.93 5.09
CA LYS A 420 -3.45 -22.73 6.51
C LYS A 420 -4.70 -22.43 7.35
N HIS A 421 -5.67 -21.68 6.82
CA HIS A 421 -6.93 -21.42 7.54
C HIS A 421 -7.73 -22.68 7.85
N ALA A 422 -7.75 -23.66 6.94
CA ALA A 422 -8.41 -24.93 7.19
C ALA A 422 -7.75 -25.69 8.35
N ALA A 423 -6.42 -25.62 8.47
CA ALA A 423 -5.68 -26.18 9.59
C ALA A 423 -5.90 -25.40 10.91
N TYR A 424 -5.92 -24.07 10.86
CA TYR A 424 -6.08 -23.20 12.04
C TYR A 424 -7.50 -23.11 12.61
N ARG A 425 -8.53 -23.51 11.86
CA ARG A 425 -9.94 -23.52 12.35
C ARG A 425 -10.14 -24.37 13.61
N ARG A 426 -9.21 -25.27 13.95
CA ARG A 426 -9.23 -26.02 15.22
C ARG A 426 -8.92 -25.16 16.46
N CYS A 427 -8.40 -23.92 16.32
CA CYS A 427 -7.87 -23.12 17.44
C CYS A 427 -8.55 -21.75 17.70
N ARG A 428 -9.73 -21.43 17.14
CA ARG A 428 -10.43 -20.12 17.29
C ARG A 428 -9.54 -18.88 17.00
N LEU A 429 -8.84 -18.87 15.86
CA LEU A 429 -7.96 -17.77 15.44
C LEU A 429 -8.67 -16.76 14.52
N GLN A 430 -8.37 -15.47 14.67
CA GLN A 430 -8.84 -14.38 13.81
C GLN A 430 -7.77 -14.05 12.75
N HIS A 431 -8.19 -13.73 11.52
CA HIS A 431 -7.29 -13.36 10.43
C HIS A 431 -7.27 -11.85 10.20
N CYS A 432 -6.09 -11.30 10.00
CA CYS A 432 -5.85 -10.01 9.37
C CYS A 432 -4.80 -10.25 8.28
N ALA A 433 -4.89 -9.54 7.15
CA ALA A 433 -3.84 -9.59 6.13
C ALA A 433 -2.53 -9.08 6.73
N ASP A 434 -1.44 -9.76 6.38
CA ASP A 434 -0.05 -9.59 6.80
C ASP A 434 0.15 -8.77 8.09
N GLY A 435 0.24 -9.51 9.19
CA GLY A 435 0.23 -8.97 10.55
C GLY A 435 1.41 -8.04 10.80
N THR A 436 1.14 -6.78 11.13
CA THR A 436 2.17 -5.88 11.64
C THR A 436 2.53 -6.30 13.08
N ARG A 437 3.81 -6.65 13.29
CA ARG A 437 4.37 -7.09 14.58
C ARG A 437 4.01 -6.10 15.70
N ARG A 438 3.30 -6.57 16.74
CA ARG A 438 3.47 -6.03 18.10
C ARG A 438 4.82 -6.50 18.63
N GLY A 439 5.44 -5.72 19.50
CA GLY A 439 6.80 -5.88 20.00
C GLY A 439 7.22 -7.31 20.33
N ASP A 440 8.49 -7.58 20.08
CA ASP A 440 9.16 -8.86 20.29
C ASP A 440 8.95 -9.39 21.72
N HIS A 441 8.15 -10.45 21.83
CA HIS A 441 8.51 -11.58 22.67
C HIS A 441 8.53 -12.81 21.78
N ARG A 442 9.74 -13.18 21.34
CA ARG A 442 10.01 -14.48 20.73
C ARG A 442 9.58 -15.55 21.74
N ILE A 443 8.64 -16.39 21.35
CA ILE A 443 8.51 -17.70 21.98
C ILE A 443 9.45 -18.58 21.18
N THR A 444 10.50 -19.07 21.85
CA THR A 444 11.44 -20.08 21.36
C THR A 444 10.73 -21.37 20.99
#